data_AF-A0A2Z4JW11-F1
#
_entry.id   AF-A0A2Z4JW11-F1
#
_cell.length_a   1.000
_cell.length_b   1.000
_cell.length_c   1.000
_cell.angle_alpha   90.00
_cell.angle_beta   90.00
_cell.angle_gamma   90.00
#
_symmetry.space_group_name_H-M   'P 1'
#
loop_
_entity.id
_entity.type
_entity.pdbx_description
1 polymer ?
#
loop_
_entity_poly.entity_id
_entity_poly.type
_entity_poly.pdbx_seq_one_letter_code
_entity_poly.pdbx_strand_id
1 'polypeptide(L)'
;MPRRFLAPYPIFGTKNKRLPLGYQKRSPYYWWWQFLRRNQEYLECCERGGKGKHAELYKDFGDVRDDDFHKWWTKDERGPNLFAENYGAMKLTELEDKSQWQDGWSKDEVMILAVPLTSSKRYLQSRFAQLLKERHTAGRGRPTKGSTKSNAKYQLARNYTVQNLEKTLDVYDEYMKHKGKKPKVPNWKIGESLTLIPKAMTSPKLFPAINAARRNTMGSSVKRYLSGAELIIENVVLGKFPAQ
;
A
#
# COMPACT_ATOMS: atom_id res chain seq x y z
N MET A 1 12.47 13.03 12.63
CA MET A 1 13.03 11.82 11.98
C MET A 1 12.16 11.51 10.78
N PRO A 2 12.72 11.22 9.59
CA PRO A 2 11.93 10.80 8.45
C PRO A 2 11.19 9.49 8.81
N ARG A 3 9.87 9.48 8.64
CA ARG A 3 9.05 8.29 8.85
C ARG A 3 9.48 7.19 7.89
N ARG A 4 9.72 5.98 8.38
CA ARG A 4 10.12 4.84 7.55
C ARG A 4 8.87 4.15 7.00
N PHE A 5 8.88 3.85 5.71
CA PHE A 5 7.83 3.07 5.04
C PHE A 5 8.45 1.83 4.38
N LEU A 6 7.77 0.68 4.44
CA LEU A 6 8.24 -0.52 3.75
C LEU A 6 8.06 -0.43 2.22
N ALA A 7 7.03 0.26 1.76
CA ALA A 7 6.78 0.54 0.36
C ALA A 7 7.14 1.99 -0.05
N PRO A 8 7.28 2.28 -1.37
CA PRO A 8 7.32 3.65 -1.86
C PRO A 8 6.10 4.44 -1.35
N TYR A 9 6.34 5.57 -0.68
CA TYR A 9 5.29 6.47 -0.21
C TYR A 9 4.99 7.54 -1.29
N PRO A 10 3.81 8.18 -1.26
CA PRO A 10 3.43 9.13 -2.31
C PRO A 10 4.27 10.42 -2.23
N ILE A 11 4.61 10.97 -3.39
CA ILE A 11 5.37 12.21 -3.51
C ILE A 11 4.50 13.27 -4.19
N PHE A 12 4.40 14.44 -3.57
CA PHE A 12 3.45 15.49 -3.98
C PHE A 12 4.09 16.75 -4.56
N GLY A 13 5.42 16.89 -4.48
CA GLY A 13 6.11 18.14 -4.79
C GLY A 13 5.94 19.18 -3.70
N THR A 14 6.26 20.43 -4.02
CA THR A 14 6.12 21.56 -3.08
C THR A 14 4.76 22.24 -3.27
N LYS A 15 4.38 23.11 -2.33
CA LYS A 15 3.13 23.91 -2.42
C LYS A 15 3.00 24.63 -3.78
N ASN A 16 4.11 25.18 -4.27
CA ASN A 16 4.14 25.99 -5.50
C ASN A 16 4.52 25.19 -6.75
N LYS A 17 4.94 23.92 -6.60
CA LYS A 17 5.33 23.04 -7.71
C LYS A 17 4.86 21.62 -7.43
N ARG A 18 3.55 21.42 -7.61
CA ARG A 18 2.91 20.11 -7.44
C ARG A 18 3.38 19.13 -8.50
N LEU A 19 3.62 17.89 -8.07
CA LEU A 19 3.96 16.81 -8.99
C LEU A 19 2.69 16.20 -9.62
N PRO A 20 2.78 15.69 -10.86
CA PRO A 20 1.67 14.98 -11.49
C PRO A 20 1.19 13.76 -10.69
N LEU A 21 -0.08 13.37 -10.90
CA LEU A 21 -0.72 12.22 -10.26
C LEU A 21 0.08 10.90 -10.41
N GLY A 22 0.82 10.74 -11.52
CA GLY A 22 1.68 9.58 -11.74
C GLY A 22 2.71 9.33 -10.63
N TYR A 23 3.14 10.35 -9.90
CA TYR A 23 4.03 10.18 -8.73
C TYR A 23 3.29 9.61 -7.52
N GLN A 24 2.01 9.93 -7.37
CA GLN A 24 1.17 9.39 -6.30
C GLN A 24 0.81 7.93 -6.61
N LYS A 25 0.48 7.61 -7.87
CA LYS A 25 0.18 6.25 -8.35
C LYS A 25 1.30 5.24 -8.12
N ARG A 26 2.56 5.67 -7.97
CA ARG A 26 3.69 4.78 -7.66
C ARG A 26 3.62 4.19 -6.24
N SER A 27 2.83 4.80 -5.36
CA SER A 27 2.61 4.34 -3.99
C SER A 27 1.48 3.30 -3.95
N PRO A 28 1.64 2.13 -3.31
CA PRO A 28 0.52 1.22 -3.05
C PRO A 28 -0.55 1.85 -2.17
N TYR A 29 -0.19 2.81 -1.32
CA TYR A 29 -1.14 3.43 -0.41
C TYR A 29 -2.14 4.34 -1.15
N TYR A 30 -1.75 4.87 -2.31
CA TYR A 30 -2.70 5.52 -3.23
C TYR A 30 -3.75 4.52 -3.72
N TRP A 31 -3.32 3.31 -4.10
CA TRP A 31 -4.24 2.27 -4.55
C TRP A 31 -5.12 1.75 -3.43
N TRP A 32 -4.58 1.58 -2.21
CA TRP A 32 -5.39 1.25 -1.03
C TRP A 32 -6.58 2.22 -0.90
N TRP A 33 -6.29 3.52 -0.95
CA TRP A 33 -7.30 4.57 -0.90
C TRP A 33 -8.27 4.50 -2.09
N GLN A 34 -7.78 4.30 -3.32
CA GLN A 34 -8.63 4.18 -4.50
C GLN A 34 -9.58 2.98 -4.44
N PHE A 35 -9.11 1.81 -4.00
CA PHE A 35 -9.95 0.62 -3.84
C PHE A 35 -10.99 0.80 -2.74
N LEU A 36 -10.63 1.46 -1.63
CA LEU A 36 -11.59 1.77 -0.56
C LEU A 36 -12.75 2.64 -1.07
N ARG A 37 -12.49 3.55 -2.01
CA ARG A 37 -13.52 4.37 -2.68
C ARG A 37 -14.49 3.59 -3.56
N ARG A 38 -14.23 2.32 -3.85
CA ARG A 38 -15.14 1.43 -4.62
C ARG A 38 -15.95 0.51 -3.72
N ASN A 39 -15.75 0.58 -2.40
CA ASN A 39 -16.53 -0.21 -1.45
C ASN A 39 -17.82 0.53 -1.07
N GLN A 40 -18.96 0.05 -1.56
CA GLN A 40 -20.26 0.68 -1.31
C GLN A 40 -20.62 0.76 0.18
N GLU A 41 -20.34 -0.29 0.96
CA GLU A 41 -20.63 -0.29 2.41
C GLU A 41 -19.81 0.79 3.15
N TYR A 42 -18.57 1.03 2.72
CA TYR A 42 -17.74 2.08 3.29
C TYR A 42 -18.25 3.47 2.90
N LEU A 43 -18.68 3.65 1.65
CA LEU A 43 -19.26 4.92 1.19
C LEU A 43 -20.55 5.27 1.96
N GLU A 44 -21.42 4.28 2.21
CA GLU A 44 -22.58 4.47 3.08
C GLU A 44 -22.19 4.82 4.52
N CYS A 45 -21.10 4.24 5.03
CA CYS A 45 -20.55 4.61 6.34
C CYS A 45 -20.07 6.08 6.33
N CYS A 46 -19.42 6.53 5.25
CA CYS A 46 -19.03 7.93 5.07
C CYS A 46 -20.24 8.87 5.03
N GLU A 47 -21.32 8.50 4.33
CA GLU A 47 -22.56 9.29 4.29
C GLU A 47 -23.19 9.46 5.67
N ARG A 48 -23.14 8.41 6.51
CA ARG A 48 -23.66 8.44 7.88
C ARG A 48 -22.68 9.07 8.88
N GLY A 49 -21.61 9.71 8.41
CA GLY A 49 -20.61 10.37 9.25
C GLY A 49 -19.80 9.42 10.11
N GLY A 50 -19.53 8.20 9.62
CA GLY A 50 -18.74 7.19 10.34
C GLY A 50 -19.53 6.28 11.25
N LYS A 51 -20.85 6.22 11.11
CA LYS A 51 -21.71 5.29 11.86
C LYS A 51 -21.92 3.99 11.06
N GLY A 52 -21.99 2.86 11.76
CA GLY A 52 -22.28 1.55 11.19
C GLY A 52 -21.11 0.57 11.26
N LYS A 53 -21.16 -0.46 10.41
CA LYS A 53 -20.24 -1.62 10.40
C LYS A 53 -18.76 -1.23 10.29
N HIS A 54 -18.44 -0.17 9.55
CA HIS A 54 -17.06 0.25 9.27
C HIS A 54 -16.62 1.48 10.08
N ALA A 55 -17.29 1.76 11.21
CA ALA A 55 -17.01 2.93 12.05
C ALA A 55 -15.55 2.98 12.57
N GLU A 56 -14.96 1.83 12.90
CA GLU A 56 -13.57 1.76 13.36
C GLU A 56 -12.59 2.19 12.27
N LEU A 57 -12.73 1.64 11.07
CA LEU A 57 -11.92 2.04 9.92
C LEU A 57 -12.14 3.52 9.57
N TYR A 58 -13.38 4.01 9.68
CA TYR A 58 -13.69 5.41 9.43
C TYR A 58 -13.00 6.37 10.40
N LYS A 59 -12.76 5.99 11.66
CA LYS A 59 -11.98 6.83 12.59
C LYS A 59 -10.56 7.10 12.06
N ASP A 60 -10.00 6.14 11.33
CA ASP A 60 -8.65 6.21 10.79
C ASP A 60 -8.60 6.85 9.41
N PHE A 61 -9.38 6.29 8.48
CA PHE A 61 -9.39 6.70 7.08
C PHE A 61 -10.28 7.93 6.84
N GLY A 62 -11.32 8.13 7.63
CA GLY A 62 -12.29 9.20 7.43
C GLY A 62 -13.02 9.11 6.10
N ASP A 63 -13.59 10.22 5.67
CA ASP A 63 -14.26 10.32 4.39
C ASP A 63 -13.26 10.28 3.22
N VAL A 64 -13.49 9.35 2.29
CA VAL A 64 -12.66 9.10 1.10
C VAL A 64 -13.33 9.53 -0.19
N ARG A 65 -14.54 10.11 -0.13
CA ARG A 65 -15.32 10.48 -1.33
C ARG A 65 -14.67 11.60 -2.15
N ASP A 66 -13.88 12.47 -1.51
CA ASP A 66 -13.05 13.48 -2.18
C ASP A 66 -12.09 12.79 -3.18
N ASP A 67 -11.76 13.45 -4.30
CA ASP A 67 -10.82 12.90 -5.29
C ASP A 67 -9.36 13.36 -5.06
N ASP A 68 -9.14 14.22 -4.05
CA ASP A 68 -7.80 14.69 -3.68
C ASP A 68 -7.12 13.76 -2.66
N PHE A 69 -6.36 12.78 -3.17
CA PHE A 69 -5.54 11.89 -2.34
C PHE A 69 -4.48 12.65 -1.54
N HIS A 70 -3.92 13.74 -2.06
CA HIS A 70 -2.93 14.53 -1.32
C HIS A 70 -3.56 15.12 -0.06
N LYS A 71 -4.72 15.77 -0.21
CA LYS A 71 -5.49 16.33 0.92
C LYS A 71 -5.86 15.24 1.92
N TRP A 72 -6.30 14.08 1.45
CA TRP A 72 -6.61 12.94 2.31
C TRP A 72 -5.38 12.44 3.09
N TRP A 73 -4.23 12.31 2.41
CA TRP A 73 -2.99 11.79 2.98
C TRP A 73 -2.36 12.74 4.01
N THR A 74 -2.37 14.04 3.74
CA THR A 74 -1.68 15.04 4.57
C THR A 74 -2.50 15.55 5.75
N LYS A 75 -3.83 15.39 5.71
CA LYS A 75 -4.71 15.83 6.81
C LYS A 75 -4.26 15.16 8.12
N ASP A 76 -3.88 15.97 9.10
CA ASP A 76 -3.45 15.52 10.44
C ASP A 76 -2.36 14.43 10.42
N GLU A 77 -1.45 14.49 9.44
CA GLU A 77 -0.45 13.44 9.17
C GLU A 77 -1.04 12.03 9.01
N ARG A 78 -2.28 11.91 8.52
CA ARG A 78 -3.01 10.64 8.41
C ARG A 78 -2.20 9.56 7.72
N GLY A 79 -1.73 9.77 6.50
CA GLY A 79 -0.98 8.77 5.75
C GLY A 79 0.23 8.21 6.52
N PRO A 80 1.14 9.08 7.01
CA PRO A 80 2.23 8.68 7.89
C PRO A 80 1.80 7.98 9.18
N ASN A 81 0.70 8.38 9.81
CA ASN A 81 0.18 7.73 11.03
C ASN A 81 -0.37 6.32 10.76
N LEU A 82 -0.94 6.09 9.59
CA LEU A 82 -1.53 4.80 9.22
C LEU A 82 -0.51 3.81 8.65
N PHE A 83 0.40 4.28 7.80
CA PHE A 83 1.21 3.40 6.93
C PHE A 83 2.71 3.46 7.16
N ALA A 84 3.21 4.41 7.97
CA ALA A 84 4.62 4.36 8.35
C ALA A 84 4.83 3.29 9.42
N GLU A 85 6.01 2.70 9.38
CA GLU A 85 6.47 1.81 10.43
C GLU A 85 6.55 2.62 11.72
N ASN A 86 5.80 2.16 12.72
CA ASN A 86 5.90 2.59 14.09
C ASN A 86 7.09 1.86 14.74
N TYR A 87 8.30 2.07 14.21
CA TYR A 87 9.49 1.77 15.00
C TYR A 87 9.30 2.54 16.28
N GLY A 88 9.02 1.79 17.36
CA GLY A 88 8.89 2.33 18.70
C GLY A 88 9.97 3.38 18.85
N ALA A 89 9.55 4.57 19.27
CA ALA A 89 10.26 5.84 19.18
C ALA A 89 11.58 5.88 19.97
N MET A 90 12.30 4.77 20.13
CA MET A 90 13.66 4.75 20.60
C MET A 90 14.56 5.37 19.53
N LYS A 91 14.77 6.66 19.69
CA LYS A 91 15.96 7.31 19.18
C LYS A 91 17.15 6.71 19.93
N LEU A 92 18.32 6.71 19.29
CA LEU A 92 19.55 6.53 20.05
C LEU A 92 19.62 7.68 21.06
N THR A 93 19.47 7.35 22.33
CA THR A 93 19.39 8.30 23.43
C THR A 93 20.20 7.73 24.59
N GLU A 94 20.91 8.62 25.27
CA GLU A 94 21.59 8.27 26.52
C GLU A 94 20.54 8.04 27.61
N LEU A 95 20.70 6.96 28.36
CA LEU A 95 19.90 6.72 29.55
C LEU A 95 20.74 7.19 30.74
N GLU A 96 20.19 8.12 31.50
CA GLU A 96 20.82 8.70 32.70
C GLU A 96 20.63 7.78 33.91
N ASP A 97 19.53 7.02 33.95
CA ASP A 97 19.22 6.15 35.08
C ASP A 97 18.61 4.81 34.66
N LYS A 98 18.77 3.79 35.52
CA LYS A 98 18.23 2.44 35.30
C LYS A 98 16.71 2.42 35.24
N SER A 99 16.01 3.35 35.89
CA SER A 99 14.54 3.49 35.81
C SER A 99 14.04 3.80 34.40
N GLN A 100 14.91 4.26 33.49
CA GLN A 100 14.56 4.49 32.09
C GLN A 100 14.59 3.21 31.23
N TRP A 101 14.96 2.05 31.81
CA TRP A 101 14.78 0.76 31.14
C TRP A 101 13.31 0.41 31.05
N GLN A 102 12.91 -0.11 29.89
CA GLN A 102 11.55 -0.62 29.69
C GLN A 102 11.59 -2.15 29.67
N ASP A 103 10.73 -2.79 30.46
CA ASP A 103 10.67 -4.24 30.62
C ASP A 103 10.39 -4.99 29.32
N GLY A 104 9.81 -4.31 28.32
CA GLY A 104 9.51 -4.87 27.00
C GLY A 104 10.70 -4.95 26.04
N TRP A 105 11.89 -4.45 26.39
CA TRP A 105 13.03 -4.48 25.48
C TRP A 105 13.56 -5.90 25.27
N SER A 106 13.59 -6.33 24.02
CA SER A 106 14.19 -7.58 23.62
C SER A 106 15.61 -7.38 23.06
N LYS A 107 16.43 -8.44 23.13
CA LYS A 107 17.80 -8.48 22.59
C LYS A 107 17.87 -8.19 21.08
N ASP A 108 16.76 -8.46 20.38
CA ASP A 108 16.63 -8.25 18.93
C ASP A 108 16.26 -6.80 18.57
N GLU A 109 15.73 -6.03 19.53
CA GLU A 109 15.25 -4.66 19.33
C GLU A 109 16.19 -3.60 19.91
N VAL A 110 16.84 -3.87 21.04
CA VAL A 110 17.68 -2.90 21.75
C VAL A 110 19.02 -3.51 22.16
N MET A 111 20.12 -2.80 21.87
CA MET A 111 21.45 -3.13 22.38
C MET A 111 21.78 -2.22 23.57
N ILE A 112 21.92 -2.82 24.75
CA ILE A 112 22.34 -2.11 25.97
C ILE A 112 23.86 -2.19 26.09
N LEU A 113 24.51 -1.04 26.25
CA LEU A 113 25.97 -0.93 26.33
C LEU A 113 26.39 -0.15 27.57
N ALA A 114 27.31 -0.72 28.36
CA ALA A 114 28.04 0.02 29.38
C ALA A 114 29.28 0.66 28.72
N VAL A 115 29.36 1.99 28.71
CA VAL A 115 30.40 2.74 28.01
C VAL A 115 31.34 3.39 29.04
N PRO A 116 32.57 2.88 29.26
CA PRO A 116 33.50 3.45 30.21
C PRO A 116 34.10 4.75 29.67
N LEU A 117 33.70 5.89 30.25
CA LEU A 117 34.17 7.23 29.83
C LEU A 117 35.65 7.49 30.11
N THR A 118 36.31 6.60 30.88
CA THR A 118 37.76 6.61 31.09
C THR A 118 38.55 6.14 29.85
N SER A 119 37.89 5.49 28.89
CA SER A 119 38.53 5.00 27.67
C SER A 119 38.65 6.08 26.61
N SER A 120 39.61 5.93 25.70
CA SER A 120 39.77 6.87 24.58
C SER A 120 38.58 6.82 23.62
N LYS A 121 38.20 7.98 23.06
CA LYS A 121 37.11 8.09 22.07
C LYS A 121 37.31 7.12 20.89
N ARG A 122 38.55 7.00 20.40
CA ARG A 122 38.90 6.10 19.29
C ARG A 122 38.62 4.63 19.63
N TYR A 123 38.97 4.21 20.83
CA TYR A 123 38.69 2.85 21.31
C TYR A 123 37.17 2.59 21.37
N LEU A 124 36.42 3.51 22.00
CA LEU A 124 34.96 3.38 22.14
C LEU A 124 34.26 3.31 20.78
N GLN A 125 34.64 4.16 19.82
CA GLN A 125 34.11 4.14 18.46
C GLN A 125 34.39 2.82 17.73
N SER A 126 35.62 2.31 17.84
CA SER A 126 36.01 1.04 17.21
C SER A 126 35.23 -0.14 17.79
N ARG A 127 35.08 -0.19 19.13
CA ARG A 127 34.30 -1.25 19.80
C ARG A 127 32.82 -1.17 19.47
N PHE A 128 32.25 0.03 19.43
CA PHE A 128 30.85 0.21 19.02
C PHE A 128 30.62 -0.26 17.58
N ALA A 129 31.50 0.10 16.65
CA ALA A 129 31.42 -0.36 15.25
C ALA A 129 31.50 -1.89 15.13
N GLN A 130 32.37 -2.53 15.93
CA GLN A 130 32.46 -4.00 15.98
C GLN A 130 31.16 -4.63 16.49
N LEU A 131 30.61 -4.12 17.60
CA LEU A 131 29.35 -4.62 18.17
C LEU A 131 28.18 -4.45 17.21
N LEU A 132 28.12 -3.32 16.48
CA LEU A 132 27.14 -3.13 15.41
C LEU A 132 27.30 -4.16 14.30
N LYS A 133 28.53 -4.45 13.87
CA LYS A 133 28.79 -5.46 12.83
C LYS A 133 28.33 -6.86 13.27
N GLU A 134 28.51 -7.21 14.53
CA GLU A 134 28.15 -8.52 15.08
C GLU A 134 26.64 -8.67 15.33
N ARG A 135 25.99 -7.63 15.86
CA ARG A 135 24.58 -7.68 16.30
C ARG A 135 23.59 -7.15 15.27
N HIS A 136 23.98 -6.13 14.51
CA HIS A 136 23.14 -5.52 13.48
C HIS A 136 23.56 -6.08 12.10
N THR A 137 23.28 -7.37 11.90
CA THR A 137 23.65 -8.15 10.70
C THR A 137 22.87 -7.78 9.45
N ALA A 138 21.99 -6.78 9.51
CA ALA A 138 21.28 -6.28 8.35
C ALA A 138 22.29 -5.77 7.31
N GLY A 139 22.32 -6.44 6.15
CA GLY A 139 23.19 -6.07 5.04
C GLY A 139 22.97 -4.63 4.59
N ARG A 140 24.01 -4.02 4.00
CA ARG A 140 23.88 -2.74 3.30
C ARG A 140 22.84 -2.88 2.18
N GLY A 141 21.69 -2.21 2.32
CA GLY A 141 20.63 -2.23 1.31
C GLY A 141 19.24 -2.15 1.95
N ARG A 142 18.21 -1.90 1.13
CA ARG A 142 16.82 -1.98 1.58
C ARG A 142 16.53 -3.45 1.91
N PRO A 143 16.14 -3.81 3.16
CA PRO A 143 15.86 -5.19 3.49
C PRO A 143 14.77 -5.74 2.55
N THR A 144 14.94 -6.99 2.13
CA THR A 144 13.98 -7.69 1.27
C THR A 144 12.63 -7.76 1.98
N LYS A 145 11.53 -7.54 1.24
CA LYS A 145 10.16 -7.44 1.78
C LYS A 145 9.71 -8.61 2.66
N GLY A 146 10.41 -9.75 2.65
CA GLY A 146 10.09 -10.94 3.45
C GLY A 146 10.76 -11.01 4.83
N SER A 147 11.77 -10.20 5.15
CA SER A 147 12.51 -10.31 6.43
C SER A 147 12.14 -9.24 7.47
N THR A 148 11.43 -8.18 7.06
CA THR A 148 11.05 -7.08 7.97
C THR A 148 9.60 -7.25 8.38
N LYS A 149 9.33 -7.67 9.62
CA LYS A 149 7.97 -7.61 10.20
C LYS A 149 7.54 -6.14 10.23
N SER A 150 6.44 -5.82 9.58
CA SER A 150 5.86 -4.48 9.64
C SER A 150 5.24 -4.26 11.00
N ASN A 151 5.34 -3.04 11.53
CA ASN A 151 4.63 -2.56 12.71
C ASN A 151 3.79 -1.32 12.41
N ALA A 152 3.56 -1.02 11.12
CA ALA A 152 2.58 -0.03 10.71
C ALA A 152 1.17 -0.45 11.17
N LYS A 153 0.30 0.54 11.42
CA LYS A 153 -1.10 0.30 11.80
C LYS A 153 -1.86 -0.46 10.70
N TYR A 154 -1.62 -0.07 9.45
CA TYR A 154 -2.16 -0.74 8.26
C TYR A 154 -1.01 -1.27 7.39
N GLN A 155 -0.81 -2.58 7.46
CA GLN A 155 0.31 -3.27 6.82
C GLN A 155 -0.06 -3.74 5.42
N LEU A 156 0.94 -3.82 4.54
CA LEU A 156 0.76 -4.45 3.25
C LEU A 156 0.76 -5.97 3.41
N ALA A 157 -0.37 -6.61 3.14
CA ALA A 157 -0.60 -8.02 3.41
C ALA A 157 0.30 -8.96 2.58
N ARG A 158 0.76 -8.52 1.40
CA ARG A 158 1.59 -9.31 0.47
C ARG A 158 2.29 -8.45 -0.56
N ASN A 159 3.07 -9.11 -1.42
CA ASN A 159 3.68 -8.50 -2.60
C ASN A 159 2.64 -8.03 -3.62
N TYR A 160 2.99 -6.96 -4.33
CA TYR A 160 2.12 -6.30 -5.31
C TYR A 160 2.96 -5.66 -6.42
N THR A 161 2.31 -5.39 -7.54
CA THR A 161 2.81 -4.47 -8.57
C THR A 161 1.78 -3.36 -8.78
N VAL A 162 2.26 -2.12 -8.89
CA VAL A 162 1.40 -0.94 -9.11
C VAL A 162 0.62 -1.10 -10.42
N GLN A 163 1.25 -1.63 -11.46
CA GLN A 163 0.63 -1.86 -12.75
C GLN A 163 -0.52 -2.87 -12.67
N ASN A 164 -0.40 -3.90 -11.83
CA ASN A 164 -1.49 -4.85 -11.66
C ASN A 164 -2.65 -4.23 -10.87
N LEU A 165 -2.37 -3.44 -9.82
CA LEU A 165 -3.40 -2.73 -9.06
C LEU A 165 -4.17 -1.75 -9.93
N GLU A 166 -3.46 -0.96 -10.75
CA GLU A 166 -4.04 -0.04 -11.73
C GLU A 166 -4.93 -0.77 -12.72
N LYS A 167 -4.40 -1.77 -13.43
CA LYS A 167 -5.20 -2.56 -14.40
C LYS A 167 -6.41 -3.23 -13.77
N THR A 168 -6.27 -3.73 -12.55
CA THR A 168 -7.38 -4.38 -11.82
C THR A 168 -8.50 -3.39 -11.55
N LEU A 169 -8.16 -2.19 -11.09
CA LEU A 169 -9.15 -1.14 -10.83
C LEU A 169 -9.74 -0.58 -12.13
N ASP A 170 -8.94 -0.36 -13.18
CA ASP A 170 -9.42 0.12 -14.48
C ASP A 170 -10.45 -0.84 -15.10
N VAL A 171 -10.20 -2.15 -15.03
CA VAL A 171 -11.15 -3.18 -15.49
C VAL A 171 -12.44 -3.15 -14.67
N TYR A 172 -12.34 -2.99 -13.35
CA TYR A 172 -13.49 -2.89 -12.47
C TYR A 172 -14.32 -1.63 -12.76
N ASP A 173 -13.69 -0.47 -12.82
CA ASP A 173 -14.35 0.82 -13.07
C ASP A 173 -15.01 0.82 -14.46
N GLU A 174 -14.35 0.27 -15.49
CA GLU A 174 -14.96 0.14 -16.83
C GLU A 174 -16.13 -0.84 -16.82
N TYR A 175 -16.02 -1.99 -16.14
CA TYR A 175 -17.13 -2.93 -15.99
C TYR A 175 -18.34 -2.30 -15.30
N MET A 176 -18.11 -1.52 -14.23
CA MET A 176 -19.17 -0.86 -13.48
C MET A 176 -19.94 0.15 -14.34
N LYS A 177 -19.31 0.83 -15.31
CA LYS A 177 -20.01 1.70 -16.27
C LYS A 177 -21.01 0.95 -17.16
N HIS A 178 -20.85 -0.36 -17.33
CA HIS A 178 -21.72 -1.19 -18.17
C HIS A 178 -22.59 -2.17 -17.37
N LYS A 179 -22.39 -2.25 -16.06
CA LYS A 179 -23.19 -3.10 -15.17
C LYS A 179 -24.67 -2.68 -15.25
N GLY A 180 -25.55 -3.64 -15.51
CA GLY A 180 -27.00 -3.41 -15.62
C GLY A 180 -27.50 -2.89 -16.97
N LYS A 181 -26.63 -2.56 -17.94
CA LYS A 181 -27.05 -2.12 -19.29
C LYS A 181 -27.71 -3.25 -20.08
N LYS A 182 -28.70 -2.88 -20.90
CA LYS A 182 -29.35 -3.76 -21.89
C LYS A 182 -29.17 -3.15 -23.30
N PRO A 183 -28.60 -3.90 -24.27
CA PRO A 183 -28.06 -5.26 -24.15
C PRO A 183 -26.79 -5.33 -23.29
N LYS A 184 -26.53 -6.50 -22.69
CA LYS A 184 -25.34 -6.74 -21.86
C LYS A 184 -24.08 -6.61 -22.70
N VAL A 185 -23.15 -5.76 -22.25
CA VAL A 185 -21.82 -5.66 -22.85
C VAL A 185 -21.01 -6.90 -22.49
N PRO A 186 -20.51 -7.69 -23.46
CA PRO A 186 -19.67 -8.85 -23.18
C PRO A 186 -18.32 -8.45 -22.58
N ASN A 187 -17.79 -9.26 -21.66
CA ASN A 187 -16.50 -9.00 -21.00
C ASN A 187 -15.34 -8.77 -21.98
N TRP A 188 -15.31 -9.46 -23.12
CA TRP A 188 -14.24 -9.26 -24.10
C TRP A 188 -14.26 -7.83 -24.71
N LYS A 189 -15.43 -7.19 -24.85
CA LYS A 189 -15.51 -5.79 -25.31
C LYS A 189 -14.95 -4.82 -24.28
N ILE A 190 -15.15 -5.11 -23.00
CA ILE A 190 -14.54 -4.35 -21.88
C ILE A 190 -13.01 -4.50 -21.92
N GLY A 191 -12.52 -5.71 -22.17
CA GLY A 191 -11.08 -5.94 -22.31
C GLY A 191 -10.49 -5.24 -23.53
N GLU A 192 -11.23 -5.16 -24.64
CA GLU A 192 -10.82 -4.41 -25.83
C GLU A 192 -10.79 -2.90 -25.62
N SER A 193 -11.80 -2.32 -24.94
CA SER A 193 -11.82 -0.87 -24.69
C SER A 193 -10.62 -0.40 -23.85
N LEU A 194 -10.09 -1.28 -23.01
CA LEU A 194 -8.89 -1.03 -22.20
C LEU A 194 -7.58 -1.52 -22.86
N THR A 195 -7.64 -2.11 -24.06
CA THR A 195 -6.50 -2.77 -24.71
C THR A 195 -5.77 -3.73 -23.74
N LEU A 196 -6.54 -4.49 -22.96
CA LEU A 196 -6.06 -5.26 -21.81
C LEU A 196 -5.03 -6.32 -22.22
N ILE A 197 -5.28 -6.99 -23.34
CA ILE A 197 -4.38 -7.97 -23.96
C ILE A 197 -4.24 -7.61 -25.45
N PRO A 198 -3.18 -6.87 -25.83
CA PRO A 198 -2.98 -6.45 -27.23
C PRO A 198 -3.00 -7.62 -28.23
N LYS A 199 -2.50 -8.79 -27.83
CA LYS A 199 -2.47 -10.00 -28.67
C LYS A 199 -3.85 -10.65 -28.88
N ALA A 200 -4.85 -10.30 -28.07
CA ALA A 200 -6.20 -10.87 -28.09
C ALA A 200 -7.27 -9.90 -28.60
N MET A 201 -6.88 -8.82 -29.28
CA MET A 201 -7.83 -7.89 -29.93
C MET A 201 -8.51 -8.55 -31.12
N THR A 202 -9.84 -8.47 -31.23
CA THR A 202 -10.53 -8.97 -32.42
C THR A 202 -10.30 -8.07 -33.63
N SER A 203 -10.47 -8.62 -34.83
CA SER A 203 -10.37 -7.85 -36.08
C SER A 203 -11.27 -8.45 -37.14
N PRO A 204 -11.95 -7.63 -37.96
CA PRO A 204 -12.77 -8.11 -39.07
C PRO A 204 -11.94 -8.84 -40.13
N LYS A 205 -10.61 -8.63 -40.17
CA LYS A 205 -9.69 -9.30 -41.11
C LYS A 205 -9.35 -10.74 -40.71
N LEU A 206 -9.72 -11.18 -39.51
CA LEU A 206 -9.40 -12.50 -38.99
C LEU A 206 -10.54 -13.49 -39.22
N PHE A 207 -10.18 -14.76 -39.40
CA PHE A 207 -11.16 -15.84 -39.47
C PHE A 207 -12.05 -15.88 -38.22
N PRO A 208 -13.36 -16.22 -38.37
CA PRO A 208 -14.30 -16.26 -37.24
C PRO A 208 -13.83 -17.11 -36.05
N ALA A 209 -13.18 -18.26 -36.32
CA ALA A 209 -12.63 -19.12 -35.28
C ALA A 209 -11.52 -18.44 -34.46
N ILE A 210 -10.65 -17.66 -35.10
CA ILE A 210 -9.58 -16.89 -34.43
C ILE A 210 -10.21 -15.81 -33.55
N ASN A 211 -11.20 -15.07 -34.05
CA ASN A 211 -11.91 -14.07 -33.25
C ASN A 211 -12.63 -14.70 -32.06
N ALA A 212 -13.22 -15.90 -32.21
CA ALA A 212 -13.82 -16.61 -31.09
C ALA A 212 -12.78 -16.94 -30.00
N ALA A 213 -11.61 -17.48 -30.37
CA ALA A 213 -10.54 -17.76 -29.43
C ALA A 213 -10.03 -16.49 -28.71
N ARG A 214 -9.84 -15.39 -29.46
CA ARG A 214 -9.43 -14.09 -28.91
C ARG A 214 -10.45 -13.54 -27.91
N ARG A 215 -11.75 -13.60 -28.23
CA ARG A 215 -12.83 -13.21 -27.30
C ARG A 215 -12.81 -14.03 -26.02
N ASN A 216 -12.57 -15.34 -26.10
CA ASN A 216 -12.47 -16.20 -24.92
C ASN A 216 -11.29 -15.80 -24.03
N THR A 217 -10.11 -15.60 -24.61
CA THR A 217 -8.91 -15.15 -23.89
C THR A 217 -9.12 -13.81 -23.20
N MET A 218 -9.67 -12.83 -23.93
CA MET A 218 -9.96 -11.50 -23.40
C MET A 218 -11.02 -11.57 -22.28
N GLY A 219 -12.12 -12.28 -22.52
CA GLY A 219 -13.23 -12.41 -21.56
C GLY A 219 -12.82 -13.12 -20.27
N SER A 220 -12.02 -14.18 -20.36
CA SER A 220 -11.45 -14.89 -19.20
C SER A 220 -10.55 -13.97 -18.37
N SER A 221 -9.72 -13.17 -19.04
CA SER A 221 -8.80 -12.25 -18.38
C SER A 221 -9.54 -11.13 -17.65
N VAL A 222 -10.57 -10.55 -18.27
CA VAL A 222 -11.46 -9.59 -17.60
C VAL A 222 -12.11 -10.21 -16.38
N LYS A 223 -12.64 -11.44 -16.48
CA LYS A 223 -13.26 -12.13 -15.33
C LYS A 223 -12.29 -12.30 -14.16
N ARG A 224 -11.02 -12.64 -14.45
CA ARG A 224 -9.95 -12.75 -13.44
C ARG A 224 -9.70 -11.42 -12.74
N TYR A 225 -9.57 -10.33 -13.51
CA TYR A 225 -9.36 -9.00 -12.93
C TYR A 225 -10.56 -8.54 -12.10
N LEU A 226 -11.80 -8.81 -12.54
CA LEU A 226 -12.99 -8.49 -11.76
C LEU A 226 -13.03 -9.22 -10.43
N SER A 227 -12.78 -10.53 -10.44
CA SER A 227 -12.76 -11.34 -9.20
C SER A 227 -11.68 -10.83 -8.24
N GLY A 228 -10.51 -10.45 -8.76
CA GLY A 228 -9.44 -9.85 -7.96
C GLY A 228 -9.81 -8.46 -7.42
N ALA A 229 -10.50 -7.62 -8.21
CA ALA A 229 -10.95 -6.31 -7.77
C ALA A 229 -11.97 -6.42 -6.64
N GLU A 230 -12.99 -7.27 -6.80
CA GLU A 230 -14.02 -7.53 -5.80
C GLU A 230 -13.37 -8.00 -4.48
N LEU A 231 -12.45 -8.96 -4.55
CA LEU A 231 -11.73 -9.45 -3.38
C LEU A 231 -10.92 -8.34 -2.68
N ILE A 232 -10.24 -7.47 -3.44
CA ILE A 232 -9.51 -6.32 -2.85
C ILE A 232 -10.49 -5.34 -2.20
N ILE A 233 -11.60 -5.01 -2.87
CA ILE A 233 -12.62 -4.07 -2.37
C ILE A 233 -13.28 -4.60 -1.09
N GLU A 234 -13.52 -5.90 -0.98
CA GLU A 234 -14.08 -6.51 0.23
C GLU A 234 -13.08 -6.54 1.39
N ASN A 235 -11.79 -6.72 1.11
CA ASN A 235 -10.77 -6.83 2.15
C ASN A 235 -10.18 -5.48 2.58
N VAL A 236 -10.23 -4.46 1.73
CA VAL A 236 -9.68 -3.12 2.05
C VAL A 236 -10.41 -2.48 3.24
N VAL A 237 -11.71 -2.78 3.39
CA VAL A 237 -12.51 -2.35 4.55
C VAL A 237 -12.20 -3.12 5.83
N LEU A 238 -11.55 -4.27 5.70
CA LEU A 238 -11.05 -5.07 6.83
C LEU A 238 -9.60 -4.70 7.19
N GLY A 239 -9.07 -3.60 6.63
CA GLY A 239 -7.69 -3.19 6.83
C GLY A 239 -6.66 -4.10 6.15
N LYS A 240 -7.08 -4.96 5.21
CA LYS A 240 -6.20 -5.91 4.52
C LYS A 240 -6.01 -5.50 3.06
N PHE A 241 -4.77 -5.17 2.69
CA PHE A 241 -4.46 -4.80 1.31
C PHE A 241 -3.01 -5.09 0.93
N PRO A 242 -2.73 -5.52 -0.31
CA PRO A 242 -3.70 -6.00 -1.29
C PRO A 242 -4.12 -7.43 -0.95
N ALA A 243 -5.41 -7.73 -1.09
CA ALA A 243 -5.91 -9.10 -1.04
C ALA A 243 -5.82 -9.75 -2.44
N GLN A 244 -5.55 -11.05 -2.49
CA GLN A 244 -5.55 -11.83 -3.73
C GLN A 244 -5.80 -13.29 -3.39
#